data_AF-A0A5H2XZA7-F1
#
_entry.id   AF-A0A5H2XZA7-F1
#
_cell.length_a   1.000
_cell.length_b   1.000
_cell.length_c   1.000
_cell.angle_alpha   90.00
_cell.angle_beta   90.00
_cell.angle_gamma   90.00
#
_symmetry.space_group_name_H-M   'P 1'
#
loop_
_entity.id
_entity.type
_entity.pdbx_description
1 polymer ?
#
loop_
_entity_poly.entity_id
_entity_poly.type
_entity_poly.pdbx_seq_one_letter_code
_entity_poly.pdbx_strand_id
1 'polypeptide(L)'
;MKKTSMLLGVTLVAGCHHLATSQDPWAMTQQGLTYQGELIDQQHAQQLVCSRCEIKQQTTLTPLGPSNYTKLYIDGQLKALWGETYKPQLFVPNNVGRTLIPLKAGLQANSWHAQFGDKQLHIYSAQPQPVTLGAADYTIFIAPTTRSNRFTYTLLVN
;
A
#
# COMPACT_ATOMS: atom_id res chain seq x y z
N MET A 1 64.66 1.02 -40.02
CA MET A 1 63.96 2.31 -39.89
C MET A 1 62.53 2.16 -40.39
N LYS A 2 61.53 2.64 -39.61
CA LYS A 2 60.16 3.04 -40.03
C LYS A 2 59.23 1.86 -40.46
N LYS A 3 58.02 1.60 -39.94
CA LYS A 3 56.94 2.38 -39.28
C LYS A 3 56.06 1.37 -38.49
N THR A 4 55.93 1.51 -37.17
CA THR A 4 54.79 2.08 -36.42
C THR A 4 53.42 1.42 -36.61
N SER A 5 53.00 0.80 -35.51
CA SER A 5 51.69 0.88 -34.85
C SER A 5 50.47 0.30 -35.56
N MET A 6 50.09 -0.90 -35.12
CA MET A 6 48.77 -1.47 -35.32
C MET A 6 47.83 -1.04 -34.19
N LEU A 7 46.58 -0.84 -34.60
CA LEU A 7 45.48 -0.12 -33.98
C LEU A 7 44.78 -0.81 -32.80
N LEU A 8 44.04 0.03 -32.07
CA LEU A 8 42.80 -0.21 -31.34
C LEU A 8 42.87 -0.94 -29.98
N GLY A 9 43.06 -0.13 -28.93
CA GLY A 9 42.55 -0.44 -27.60
C GLY A 9 41.18 0.24 -27.38
N VAL A 10 40.10 -0.52 -27.54
CA VAL A 10 38.82 -0.20 -26.93
C VAL A 10 38.27 -1.48 -26.33
N THR A 11 38.29 -1.56 -25.00
CA THR A 11 37.29 -2.33 -24.27
C THR A 11 36.98 -1.55 -23.01
N LEU A 12 35.91 -0.78 -23.12
CA LEU A 12 35.17 -0.27 -21.97
C LEU A 12 34.74 -1.47 -21.13
N VAL A 13 35.26 -1.56 -19.91
CA VAL A 13 34.53 -2.19 -18.81
C VAL A 13 34.63 -1.24 -17.63
N ALA A 14 34.07 -0.05 -17.79
CA ALA A 14 33.63 0.71 -16.63
C ALA A 14 32.44 -0.08 -16.06
N GLY A 15 32.67 -0.72 -14.92
CA GLY A 15 31.67 -1.54 -14.25
C GLY A 15 30.40 -0.76 -13.98
N CYS A 16 29.33 -1.11 -14.70
CA CYS A 16 27.97 -0.68 -14.40
C CYS A 16 27.39 -1.52 -13.26
N HIS A 17 28.01 -1.60 -12.08
CA HIS A 17 27.35 -2.25 -10.96
C HIS A 17 27.61 -1.47 -9.68
N HIS A 18 26.56 -1.35 -8.87
CA HIS A 18 26.46 -0.57 -7.64
C HIS A 18 26.11 0.89 -7.86
N LEU A 19 24.81 1.15 -7.98
CA LEU A 19 24.05 2.08 -7.11
C LEU A 19 22.58 2.13 -7.56
N ALA A 20 21.93 0.97 -7.69
CA ALA A 20 20.49 0.92 -7.49
C ALA A 20 20.30 0.65 -6.00
N THR A 21 20.15 1.70 -5.19
CA THR A 21 19.27 1.57 -4.02
C THR A 21 17.97 1.04 -4.59
N SER A 22 17.73 -0.27 -4.42
CA SER A 22 16.47 -0.91 -4.79
C SER A 22 15.39 -0.17 -4.01
N GLN A 23 14.79 0.86 -4.60
CA GLN A 23 13.58 1.47 -4.06
C GLN A 23 12.58 0.34 -3.83
N ASP A 24 11.92 0.38 -2.67
CA ASP A 24 10.80 -0.54 -2.41
C ASP A 24 9.86 -0.46 -3.62
N PRO A 25 9.65 -1.58 -4.36
CA PRO A 25 8.81 -1.55 -5.55
C PRO A 25 7.35 -1.25 -5.23
N TRP A 26 6.98 -1.25 -3.94
CA TRP A 26 5.66 -0.91 -3.44
C TRP A 26 5.55 0.56 -3.09
N ALA A 27 4.54 1.23 -3.61
CA ALA A 27 4.25 2.61 -3.24
C ALA A 27 2.74 2.84 -3.13
N MET A 28 2.34 3.77 -2.25
CA MET A 28 0.97 4.30 -2.25
C MET A 28 0.94 5.60 -3.05
N THR A 29 0.07 5.67 -4.05
CA THR A 29 -0.11 6.84 -4.93
C THR A 29 -1.52 7.39 -4.81
N GLN A 30 -1.81 8.50 -5.50
CA GLN A 30 -3.17 9.05 -5.59
C GLN A 30 -4.15 8.13 -6.33
N GLN A 31 -3.67 7.12 -7.05
CA GLN A 31 -4.50 6.11 -7.70
C GLN A 31 -4.72 4.87 -6.83
N GLY A 32 -3.90 4.69 -5.78
CA GLY A 32 -3.90 3.52 -4.91
C GLY A 32 -2.52 2.88 -4.82
N LEU A 33 -2.49 1.60 -4.42
CA LEU A 33 -1.25 0.84 -4.25
C LEU A 33 -0.67 0.48 -5.62
N THR A 34 0.62 0.73 -5.81
CA THR A 34 1.35 0.33 -7.01
C THR A 34 2.47 -0.65 -6.66
N TYR A 35 2.75 -1.54 -7.59
CA TYR A 35 3.93 -2.42 -7.59
C TYR A 35 4.68 -2.21 -8.90
N GLN A 36 5.95 -1.81 -8.81
CA GLN A 36 6.78 -1.48 -9.99
C GLN A 36 6.13 -0.43 -10.91
N GLY A 37 5.31 0.47 -10.34
CA GLY A 37 4.59 1.51 -11.07
C GLY A 37 3.23 1.08 -11.62
N GLU A 38 2.87 -0.20 -11.56
CA GLU A 38 1.56 -0.70 -11.99
C GLU A 38 0.56 -0.70 -10.84
N LEU A 39 -0.67 -0.25 -11.09
CA LEU A 39 -1.74 -0.21 -10.09
C LEU A 39 -2.19 -1.63 -9.73
N ILE A 40 -2.16 -1.96 -8.45
CA ILE A 40 -2.68 -3.22 -7.92
C ILE A 40 -3.93 -2.92 -7.09
N ASP A 41 -5.09 -3.23 -7.65
CA ASP A 41 -6.37 -3.15 -6.95
C ASP A 41 -6.80 -4.51 -6.37
N GLN A 42 -7.89 -4.50 -5.61
CA GLN A 42 -8.42 -5.70 -4.97
C GLN A 42 -8.84 -6.80 -5.97
N GLN A 43 -9.30 -6.44 -7.16
CA GLN A 43 -9.82 -7.38 -8.17
C GLN A 43 -8.67 -8.08 -8.89
N HIS A 44 -7.58 -7.35 -9.16
CA HIS A 44 -6.43 -7.81 -9.92
C HIS A 44 -5.27 -8.29 -9.04
N ALA A 45 -5.36 -8.17 -7.71
CA ALA A 45 -4.33 -8.62 -6.79
C ALA A 45 -3.87 -10.07 -7.08
N GLN A 46 -4.80 -11.00 -7.33
CA GLN A 46 -4.48 -12.42 -7.59
C GLN A 46 -3.64 -12.65 -8.86
N GLN A 47 -3.57 -11.67 -9.77
CA GLN A 47 -2.79 -11.73 -11.01
C GLN A 47 -1.36 -11.18 -10.82
N LEU A 48 -1.04 -10.68 -9.64
CA LEU A 48 0.28 -10.15 -9.30
C LEU A 48 1.36 -11.22 -9.47
N VAL A 49 2.34 -10.94 -10.33
CA VAL A 49 3.52 -11.78 -10.50
C VAL A 49 4.61 -11.33 -9.52
N CYS A 50 4.66 -11.97 -8.36
CA CYS A 50 5.68 -11.74 -7.34
C CYS A 50 5.98 -13.04 -6.59
N SER A 51 7.21 -13.55 -6.71
CA SER A 51 7.60 -14.87 -6.18
C SER A 51 7.60 -14.98 -4.65
N ARG A 52 7.70 -13.84 -3.95
CA ARG A 52 7.69 -13.74 -2.49
C ARG A 52 6.33 -13.36 -1.92
N CYS A 53 5.37 -13.08 -2.80
CA CYS A 53 4.07 -12.56 -2.41
C CYS A 53 3.08 -13.70 -2.15
N GLU A 54 2.29 -13.55 -1.10
CA GLU A 54 1.17 -14.43 -0.78
C GLU A 54 -0.08 -13.56 -0.59
N ILE A 55 -1.15 -13.86 -1.33
CA ILE A 55 -2.40 -13.09 -1.28
C ILE A 55 -3.49 -13.93 -0.65
N LYS A 56 -4.06 -13.42 0.45
CA LYS A 56 -5.12 -14.08 1.22
C LYS A 56 -6.38 -13.25 1.18
N GLN A 57 -7.46 -13.83 0.68
CA GLN A 57 -8.80 -13.29 0.86
C GLN A 57 -9.38 -13.82 2.18
N GLN A 58 -9.96 -12.92 2.96
CA GLN A 58 -10.55 -13.25 4.24
C GLN A 58 -11.87 -12.50 4.40
N THR A 59 -12.92 -13.24 4.75
CA THR A 59 -14.17 -12.67 5.22
C THR A 59 -14.20 -12.76 6.74
N THR A 60 -14.49 -11.64 7.38
CA THR A 60 -14.66 -11.59 8.84
C THR A 60 -16.10 -11.25 9.16
N LEU A 61 -16.75 -12.06 9.99
CA LEU A 61 -18.05 -11.72 10.55
C LEU A 61 -17.87 -10.72 11.68
N THR A 62 -18.59 -9.60 11.60
CA THR A 62 -18.65 -8.60 12.66
C THR A 62 -20.10 -8.43 13.11
N PRO A 63 -20.37 -7.86 14.29
CA PRO A 63 -21.73 -7.49 14.71
C PRO A 63 -22.44 -6.56 13.70
N LEU A 64 -21.68 -5.98 12.76
CA LEU A 64 -22.14 -5.01 11.79
C LEU A 64 -22.30 -5.61 10.38
N GLY A 65 -22.11 -6.92 10.24
CA GLY A 65 -22.14 -7.65 8.97
C GLY A 65 -20.78 -8.25 8.58
N PRO A 66 -20.73 -9.03 7.48
CA PRO A 66 -19.47 -9.52 6.94
C PRO A 66 -18.62 -8.35 6.42
N SER A 67 -17.30 -8.46 6.59
CA SER A 67 -16.34 -7.56 5.96
C SER A 67 -15.30 -8.37 5.23
N ASN A 68 -15.10 -8.03 3.96
CA ASN A 68 -14.18 -8.72 3.07
C ASN A 68 -12.87 -7.93 2.98
N TYR A 69 -11.77 -8.65 3.15
CA TYR A 69 -10.43 -8.09 3.07
C TYR A 69 -9.54 -8.98 2.23
N THR A 70 -8.70 -8.36 1.41
CA THR A 70 -7.61 -9.01 0.71
C THR A 70 -6.31 -8.55 1.36
N LYS A 71 -5.48 -9.48 1.83
CA LYS A 71 -4.19 -9.21 2.45
C LYS A 71 -3.08 -9.66 1.51
N LEU A 72 -2.07 -8.82 1.35
CA LEU A 72 -0.82 -9.13 0.68
C LEU A 72 0.25 -9.34 1.74
N TYR A 73 0.90 -10.48 1.70
CA TYR A 73 2.07 -10.80 2.50
C TYR A 73 3.31 -10.89 1.60
N ILE A 74 4.46 -10.50 2.11
CA ILE A 74 5.78 -10.69 1.48
C ILE A 74 6.64 -11.44 2.49
N ASP A 75 7.10 -12.63 2.13
CA ASP A 75 7.82 -13.56 3.03
C ASP A 75 7.12 -13.76 4.39
N GLY A 76 5.79 -13.87 4.35
CA GLY A 76 4.97 -14.08 5.54
C GLY A 76 4.70 -12.82 6.38
N GLN A 77 5.25 -11.66 6.01
CA GLN A 77 4.95 -10.38 6.67
C GLN A 77 3.89 -9.60 5.90
N LEU A 78 2.93 -9.00 6.61
CA LEU A 78 1.88 -8.20 5.98
C LEU A 78 2.50 -6.97 5.31
N LYS A 79 2.31 -6.82 4.00
CA LYS A 79 2.71 -5.63 3.25
C LYS A 79 1.55 -4.70 2.94
N ALA A 80 0.41 -5.24 2.54
CA ALA A 80 -0.76 -4.41 2.23
C ALA A 80 -2.09 -5.11 2.54
N LEU A 81 -3.14 -4.31 2.67
CA LEU A 81 -4.51 -4.77 2.81
C LEU A 81 -5.45 -3.91 1.96
N TRP A 82 -6.34 -4.55 1.21
CA TRP A 82 -7.52 -3.92 0.63
C TRP A 82 -8.74 -4.32 1.44
N GLY A 83 -9.59 -3.36 1.77
CA GLY A 83 -10.85 -3.60 2.47
C GLY A 83 -12.00 -2.88 1.81
N GLU A 84 -13.17 -3.50 1.84
CA GLU A 84 -14.44 -2.83 1.61
C GLU A 84 -15.17 -2.70 2.95
N THR A 85 -15.70 -1.51 3.22
CA THR A 85 -16.52 -1.28 4.40
C THR A 85 -17.90 -0.75 4.02
N TYR A 86 -18.90 -1.18 4.76
CA TYR A 86 -20.30 -0.71 4.67
C TYR A 86 -20.68 0.20 5.85
N LYS A 87 -19.66 0.61 6.62
CA LYS A 87 -19.75 1.59 7.71
C LYS A 87 -18.51 2.49 7.68
N PRO A 88 -18.56 3.71 8.21
CA PRO A 88 -17.40 4.60 8.23
C PRO A 88 -16.41 4.11 9.30
N GLN A 89 -15.62 3.09 8.98
CA GLN A 89 -14.58 2.54 9.85
C GLN A 89 -13.50 1.86 9.01
N LEU A 90 -12.26 1.90 9.48
CA LEU A 90 -11.13 1.19 8.89
C LEU A 90 -10.80 -0.04 9.74
N PHE A 91 -10.48 -1.15 9.08
CA PHE A 91 -9.92 -2.33 9.73
C PHE A 91 -8.41 -2.30 9.52
N VAL A 92 -7.67 -2.24 10.62
CA VAL A 92 -6.20 -2.23 10.60
C VAL A 92 -5.71 -3.51 11.31
N PRO A 93 -5.05 -4.44 10.61
CA PRO A 93 -4.44 -5.60 11.25
C PRO A 93 -3.34 -5.17 12.22
N ASN A 94 -3.24 -5.83 13.37
CA ASN A 94 -2.19 -5.59 14.35
C ASN A 94 -1.72 -6.90 15.01
N ASN A 95 -0.72 -6.83 15.89
CA ASN A 95 -0.14 -8.01 16.56
C ASN A 95 -1.12 -8.75 17.49
N VAL A 96 -2.21 -8.10 17.92
CA VAL A 96 -3.25 -8.70 18.78
C VAL A 96 -4.50 -9.13 17.98
N GLY A 97 -4.41 -9.13 16.65
CA GLY A 97 -5.47 -9.54 15.73
C GLY A 97 -5.93 -8.38 14.83
N ARG A 98 -6.57 -7.35 15.41
CA ARG A 98 -7.07 -6.18 14.67
C ARG A 98 -7.38 -4.97 15.56
N THR A 99 -7.32 -3.78 14.96
CA THR A 99 -7.93 -2.55 15.46
C THR A 99 -9.02 -2.10 14.49
N LEU A 100 -10.19 -1.73 15.02
CA LEU A 100 -11.22 -1.03 14.25
C LEU A 100 -11.10 0.47 14.56
N ILE A 101 -10.92 1.28 13.53
CA ILE A 101 -10.80 2.74 13.64
C ILE A 101 -12.10 3.36 13.12
N PRO A 102 -12.97 3.89 13.98
CA PRO A 102 -14.16 4.61 13.54
C PRO A 102 -13.77 5.87 12.76
N LEU A 103 -14.47 6.10 11.65
CA LEU A 103 -14.38 7.32 10.88
C LEU A 103 -15.62 8.16 11.14
N LYS A 104 -15.41 9.45 11.43
CA LYS A 104 -16.49 10.46 11.46
C LYS A 104 -16.42 11.26 10.17
N ALA A 105 -17.56 11.63 9.60
CA ALA A 105 -17.56 12.51 8.43
C ALA A 105 -16.87 13.84 8.79
N GLY A 106 -15.98 14.30 7.92
CA GLY A 106 -15.37 15.62 8.02
C GLY A 106 -16.27 16.72 7.48
N LEU A 107 -15.84 17.97 7.66
CA LEU A 107 -16.56 19.15 7.15
C LEU A 107 -16.47 19.29 5.62
N GLN A 108 -15.41 18.75 5.01
CA GLN A 108 -15.23 18.74 3.57
C GLN A 108 -15.81 17.45 2.96
N ALA A 109 -16.35 17.53 1.75
CA ALA A 109 -16.83 16.36 1.02
C ALA A 109 -15.72 15.31 0.88
N ASN A 110 -16.09 14.03 0.99
CA ASN A 110 -15.17 12.89 0.88
C ASN A 110 -13.96 12.97 1.82
N SER A 111 -14.19 13.50 3.01
CA SER A 111 -13.21 13.58 4.06
C SER A 111 -13.72 12.96 5.36
N TRP A 112 -12.81 12.43 6.16
CA TRP A 112 -13.12 11.77 7.42
C TRP A 112 -12.16 12.22 8.52
N HIS A 113 -12.65 12.22 9.75
CA HIS A 113 -11.84 12.29 10.95
C HIS A 113 -11.71 10.91 11.56
N ALA A 114 -10.49 10.55 11.93
CA ALA A 114 -10.17 9.28 12.58
C ALA A 114 -9.29 9.53 13.80
N GLN A 115 -9.44 8.70 14.82
CA GLN A 115 -8.58 8.73 16.00
C GLN A 115 -7.61 7.54 15.93
N PHE A 116 -6.31 7.82 15.81
CA PHE A 116 -5.23 6.83 15.84
C PHE A 116 -4.40 7.04 17.12
N GLY A 117 -4.68 6.23 18.15
CA GLY A 117 -4.12 6.47 19.48
C GLY A 117 -4.56 7.84 20.01
N ASP A 118 -3.60 8.70 20.35
CA ASP A 118 -3.85 10.07 20.84
C ASP A 118 -3.92 11.12 19.72
N LYS A 119 -3.73 10.73 18.46
CA LYS A 119 -3.75 11.64 17.31
C LYS A 119 -5.08 11.60 16.57
N GLN A 120 -5.67 12.77 16.37
CA GLN A 120 -6.77 12.95 15.42
C GLN A 120 -6.19 13.22 14.02
N LEU A 121 -6.67 12.48 13.03
CA LEU A 121 -6.24 12.58 11.64
C LEU A 121 -7.40 12.99 10.74
N HIS A 122 -7.10 13.85 9.77
CA HIS A 122 -8.00 14.13 8.65
C HIS A 122 -7.59 13.27 7.44
N ILE A 123 -8.49 12.41 7.00
CA ILE A 123 -8.31 11.52 5.85
C ILE A 123 -9.13 12.07 4.70
N TYR A 124 -8.50 12.19 3.54
CA TYR A 124 -9.11 12.66 2.30
C TYR A 124 -9.10 11.52 1.28
N SER A 125 -10.22 11.34 0.59
CA SER A 125 -10.29 10.40 -0.52
C SER A 125 -9.28 10.74 -1.61
N ALA A 126 -8.74 9.73 -2.29
CA ALA A 126 -7.73 9.84 -3.35
C ALA A 126 -6.39 10.50 -2.93
N GLN A 127 -6.17 10.67 -1.63
CA GLN A 127 -4.92 11.19 -1.10
C GLN A 127 -4.34 10.15 -0.14
N PRO A 128 -3.09 9.71 -0.31
CA PRO A 128 -2.42 8.88 0.68
C PRO A 128 -2.13 9.66 1.96
N GLN A 129 -2.41 9.09 3.13
CA GLN A 129 -2.05 9.67 4.42
C GLN A 129 -1.20 8.71 5.26
N PRO A 130 0.00 9.13 5.71
CA PRO A 130 0.79 8.35 6.64
C PRO A 130 0.16 8.39 8.04
N VAL A 131 0.16 7.25 8.72
CA VAL A 131 -0.31 7.10 10.10
C VAL A 131 0.59 6.15 10.87
N THR A 132 0.62 6.33 12.18
CA THR A 132 1.27 5.39 13.10
C THR A 132 0.20 4.81 14.01
N LEU A 133 0.15 3.49 14.12
CA LEU A 133 -0.73 2.79 15.06
C LEU A 133 0.08 1.81 15.90
N GLY A 134 0.28 2.13 17.18
CA GLY A 134 1.19 1.38 18.03
C GLY A 134 2.63 1.50 17.53
N ALA A 135 3.27 0.37 17.24
CA ALA A 135 4.66 0.31 16.75
C ALA A 135 4.79 0.17 15.22
N ALA A 136 3.67 0.24 14.48
CA ALA A 136 3.66 0.06 13.04
C ALA A 136 3.23 1.36 12.33
N ASP A 137 3.90 1.64 11.22
CA ASP A 137 3.58 2.74 10.32
C ASP A 137 2.82 2.22 9.11
N TYR A 138 1.78 2.97 8.74
CA TYR A 138 0.92 2.64 7.63
C TYR A 138 0.74 3.85 6.73
N THR A 139 0.50 3.62 5.46
CA THR A 139 -0.08 4.61 4.56
C THR A 139 -1.51 4.19 4.22
N ILE A 140 -2.47 5.06 4.54
CA ILE A 140 -3.89 4.86 4.26
C ILE A 140 -4.24 5.52 2.94
N PHE A 141 -5.06 4.84 2.14
CA PHE A 141 -5.69 5.40 0.96
C PHE A 141 -7.17 5.02 0.96
N ILE A 142 -8.07 6.00 0.87
CA ILE A 142 -9.50 5.74 0.62
C ILE A 142 -9.79 6.05 -0.84
N ALA A 143 -10.29 5.07 -1.59
CA ALA A 143 -10.62 5.25 -2.99
C ALA A 143 -11.70 6.34 -3.19
N PRO A 144 -11.72 7.03 -4.34
CA PRO A 144 -12.82 7.92 -4.71
C PRO A 144 -14.18 7.26 -4.45
N THR A 145 -15.02 7.93 -3.66
CA THR A 145 -16.38 7.47 -3.36
C THR A 145 -17.35 8.63 -3.38
N THR A 146 -18.60 8.34 -3.73
CA THR A 146 -19.74 9.25 -3.57
C THR A 146 -20.58 8.92 -2.33
N ARG A 147 -20.22 7.86 -1.60
CA ARG A 147 -20.95 7.35 -0.44
C ARG A 147 -20.04 7.36 0.79
N SER A 148 -20.42 8.14 1.81
CA SER A 148 -19.64 8.25 3.06
C SER A 148 -19.68 6.97 3.92
N ASN A 149 -20.66 6.10 3.70
CA ASN A 149 -20.86 4.86 4.44
C ASN A 149 -20.42 3.60 3.68
N ARG A 150 -20.03 3.70 2.41
CA ARG A 150 -19.53 2.56 1.64
C ARG A 150 -18.35 3.00 0.78
N PHE A 151 -17.18 2.44 1.07
CA PHE A 151 -15.97 2.74 0.32
C PHE A 151 -14.98 1.58 0.42
N THR A 152 -14.07 1.56 -0.54
CA THR A 152 -12.87 0.71 -0.50
C THR A 152 -11.70 1.54 0.00
N TYR A 153 -10.78 0.88 0.67
CA TYR A 153 -9.55 1.49 1.13
C TYR A 153 -8.40 0.50 1.04
N THR A 154 -7.20 1.06 0.98
CA THR A 154 -5.95 0.31 0.97
C THR A 154 -5.07 0.79 2.11
N LEU A 155 -4.44 -0.15 2.79
CA LEU A 155 -3.40 0.10 3.77
C LEU A 155 -2.09 -0.47 3.22
N LEU A 156 -1.03 0.32 3.22
CA LEU A 156 0.34 -0.14 2.97
C LEU A 156 1.12 -0.08 4.28
N VAL A 157 1.78 -1.16 4.65
CA VAL A 157 2.71 -1.21 5.79
C VAL A 157 4.07 -0.70 5.32
N ASN A 158 4.57 0.33 5.99
CA ASN A 158 5.84 0.99 5.67
C ASN A 158 7.01 0.37 6.45
#